data_AF-A0A6S4QNZ1-F1
#
_entry.id   AF-A0A6S4QNZ1-F1
#
_cell.length_a   1.000
_cell.length_b   1.000
_cell.length_c   1.000
_cell.angle_alpha   90.00
_cell.angle_beta   90.00
_cell.angle_gamma   90.00
#
_symmetry.space_group_name_H-M   'P 1'
#
loop_
_entity.id
_entity.type
_entity.pdbx_description
1 polymer ?
#
loop_
_entity_poly.entity_id
_entity_poly.type
_entity_poly.pdbx_seq_one_letter_code
_entity_poly.pdbx_strand_id
1 'polypeptide(L)'
;MTRRTVLIKESTRQTYAALLLLQKIKAGAKYNVLLEKDDQYMEASFELLMSHEKIAIKDNVYTITDLGEKTLTLFRKRYTDFLRNFDVYSAVDLSAGVFAFEEYWKIDDENEWEAYLDEERWEDLRIAVCEYKQIDPVEIVFLSFISEGRLSKITETNDSGWQFDLITGSIWDEAAEIIATALRAEDLGYTTSDGTAVSGENVLLDIIKQGAELNRVLWRNEDAALIKDDPFSLPVDHKTYDRYRNNPGHKNSEWNEPFFD
;
A
#
# COMPACT_ATOMS: atom_id res chain seq x y z
N MET A 1 20.54 16.55 -6.12
CA MET A 1 19.63 15.48 -6.56
C MET A 1 19.28 15.71 -8.03
N THR A 2 19.56 14.74 -8.89
CA THR A 2 19.11 14.76 -10.29
C THR A 2 17.63 14.41 -10.29
N ARG A 3 16.74 15.33 -10.69
CA ARG A 3 15.29 15.06 -10.74
C ARG A 3 15.04 14.02 -11.82
N ARG A 4 14.67 12.80 -11.42
CA ARG A 4 14.38 11.69 -12.34
C ARG A 4 12.98 11.91 -12.92
N THR A 5 12.81 11.62 -14.21
CA THR A 5 11.47 11.66 -14.83
C THR A 5 10.86 10.28 -14.73
N VAL A 6 9.85 10.12 -13.87
CA VAL A 6 9.05 8.90 -13.76
C VAL A 6 7.76 9.12 -14.54
N LEU A 7 7.43 8.18 -15.44
CA LEU A 7 6.17 8.20 -16.18
C LEU A 7 5.40 6.92 -15.89
N ILE A 8 4.30 7.04 -15.15
CA ILE A 8 3.37 5.92 -14.92
C ILE A 8 2.55 5.70 -16.19
N LYS A 9 2.73 4.52 -16.81
CA LYS A 9 2.05 4.14 -18.05
C LYS A 9 0.53 4.10 -17.86
N GLU A 10 -0.19 4.48 -18.90
CA GLU A 10 -1.66 4.43 -18.92
C GLU A 10 -2.21 3.03 -18.58
N SER A 11 -1.60 1.96 -19.11
CA SER A 11 -2.00 0.59 -18.81
C SER A 11 -1.87 0.22 -17.31
N THR A 12 -0.89 0.79 -16.61
CA THR A 12 -0.73 0.62 -15.16
C THR A 12 -1.86 1.33 -14.42
N ARG A 13 -2.18 2.57 -14.81
CA ARG A 13 -3.30 3.34 -14.23
C ARG A 13 -4.62 2.59 -14.41
N GLN A 14 -4.88 2.11 -15.62
CA GLN A 14 -6.06 1.30 -15.95
C GLN A 14 -6.14 0.00 -15.12
N THR A 15 -5.01 -0.66 -14.87
CA THR A 15 -4.99 -1.89 -14.06
C THR A 15 -5.44 -1.64 -12.62
N TYR A 16 -4.92 -0.57 -12.00
CA TYR A 16 -5.29 -0.21 -10.63
C TYR A 16 -6.71 0.36 -10.54
N ALA A 17 -7.14 1.14 -11.54
CA ALA A 17 -8.52 1.59 -11.64
C ALA A 17 -9.51 0.43 -11.76
N ALA A 18 -9.16 -0.60 -12.55
CA ALA A 18 -9.93 -1.83 -12.65
C ALA A 18 -9.99 -2.61 -11.33
N LEU A 19 -8.93 -2.61 -10.52
CA LEU A 19 -8.93 -3.27 -9.20
C LEU A 19 -9.88 -2.57 -8.22
N LEU A 20 -9.88 -1.24 -8.18
CA LEU A 20 -10.80 -0.45 -7.35
C LEU A 20 -12.25 -0.62 -7.81
N LEU A 21 -12.48 -0.61 -9.13
CA LEU A 21 -13.81 -0.88 -9.70
C LEU A 21 -14.32 -2.27 -9.28
N LEU A 22 -13.45 -3.29 -9.38
CA LEU A 22 -13.78 -4.66 -8.99
C LEU A 22 -14.12 -4.75 -7.50
N GLN A 23 -13.41 -4.01 -6.64
CA GLN A 23 -13.73 -3.88 -5.22
C GLN A 23 -15.10 -3.24 -4.99
N LYS A 24 -15.41 -2.14 -5.69
CA LYS A 24 -16.73 -1.46 -5.58
C LYS A 24 -17.88 -2.37 -6.01
N ILE A 25 -17.71 -3.12 -7.11
CA ILE A 25 -18.70 -4.13 -7.54
C ILE A 25 -18.89 -5.19 -6.47
N LYS A 26 -17.79 -5.72 -5.88
CA LYS A 26 -17.87 -6.68 -4.77
C LYS A 26 -18.60 -6.12 -3.55
N ALA A 27 -18.42 -4.82 -3.26
CA ALA A 27 -19.11 -4.12 -2.18
C ALA A 27 -20.59 -3.80 -2.49
N GLY A 28 -21.09 -4.18 -3.67
CA GLY A 28 -22.49 -4.03 -4.05
C GLY A 28 -22.81 -2.81 -4.91
N ALA A 29 -21.80 -2.04 -5.34
CA ALA A 29 -22.01 -0.97 -6.33
C ALA A 29 -22.54 -1.57 -7.64
N LYS A 30 -23.56 -0.92 -8.21
CA LYS A 30 -24.23 -1.39 -9.43
C LYS A 30 -23.92 -0.46 -10.59
N TYR A 31 -23.34 -1.03 -11.64
CA TYR A 31 -23.02 -0.31 -12.86
C TYR A 31 -23.82 -0.90 -14.01
N ASN A 32 -24.57 -0.05 -14.72
CA ASN A 32 -25.31 -0.46 -15.90
C ASN A 32 -24.35 -0.67 -17.08
N VAL A 33 -24.63 -1.68 -17.91
CA VAL A 33 -23.81 -1.98 -19.11
C VAL A 33 -23.71 -0.80 -20.09
N LEU A 34 -24.69 0.10 -20.09
CA LEU A 34 -24.66 1.30 -20.93
C LEU A 34 -23.65 2.36 -20.48
N LEU A 35 -23.12 2.26 -19.25
CA LEU A 35 -22.13 3.18 -18.67
C LEU A 35 -22.47 4.65 -18.91
N GLU A 36 -23.43 5.18 -18.16
CA GLU A 36 -23.87 6.56 -18.29
C GLU A 36 -23.07 7.52 -17.40
N LYS A 37 -22.99 8.80 -17.80
CA LYS A 37 -22.31 9.86 -17.03
C LYS A 37 -20.85 9.51 -16.75
N ASP A 38 -20.41 9.57 -15.50
CA ASP A 38 -19.01 9.38 -15.12
C ASP A 38 -18.55 7.93 -15.29
N ASP A 39 -19.47 6.97 -15.35
CA ASP A 39 -19.13 5.55 -15.54
C ASP A 39 -18.51 5.30 -16.93
N GLN A 40 -18.76 6.18 -17.91
CA GLN A 40 -18.16 6.11 -19.24
C GLN A 40 -16.63 6.25 -19.19
N TYR A 41 -16.07 6.98 -18.20
CA TYR A 41 -14.63 7.11 -18.04
C TYR A 41 -13.96 5.78 -17.64
N MET A 42 -14.74 4.83 -17.12
CA MET A 42 -14.27 3.52 -16.69
C MET A 42 -14.45 2.44 -17.77
N GLU A 43 -14.91 2.77 -18.98
CA GLU A 43 -15.17 1.80 -20.05
C GLU A 43 -13.98 0.86 -20.28
N ALA A 44 -12.77 1.40 -20.45
CA ALA A 44 -11.55 0.61 -20.60
C ALA A 44 -11.27 -0.33 -19.39
N SER A 45 -11.65 0.10 -18.18
CA SER A 45 -11.52 -0.74 -16.97
C SER A 45 -12.55 -1.88 -16.97
N PHE A 46 -13.79 -1.62 -17.39
CA PHE A 46 -14.81 -2.67 -17.57
C PHE A 46 -14.41 -3.66 -18.66
N GLU A 47 -13.93 -3.19 -19.81
CA GLU A 47 -13.44 -4.03 -20.89
C GLU A 47 -12.26 -4.90 -20.44
N LEU A 48 -11.32 -4.35 -19.68
CA LEU A 48 -10.21 -5.11 -19.11
C LEU A 48 -10.71 -6.21 -18.16
N LEU A 49 -11.64 -5.89 -17.25
CA LEU A 49 -12.18 -6.88 -16.33
C LEU A 49 -13.01 -7.97 -17.05
N MET A 50 -13.80 -7.59 -18.06
CA MET A 50 -14.60 -8.52 -18.88
C MET A 50 -13.72 -9.44 -19.72
N SER A 51 -12.72 -8.90 -20.42
CA SER A 51 -11.80 -9.69 -21.26
C SER A 51 -10.96 -10.69 -20.47
N HIS A 52 -10.78 -10.44 -19.18
CA HIS A 52 -10.14 -11.36 -18.23
C HIS A 52 -11.13 -12.17 -17.38
N GLU A 53 -12.42 -12.19 -17.72
CA GLU A 53 -13.48 -12.97 -17.06
C GLU A 53 -13.63 -12.69 -15.55
N LYS A 54 -13.23 -11.50 -15.09
CA LYS A 54 -13.31 -11.07 -13.68
C LYS A 54 -14.68 -10.51 -13.30
N ILE A 55 -15.43 -10.04 -14.31
CA ILE A 55 -16.81 -9.60 -14.19
C ILE A 55 -17.64 -10.21 -15.31
N ALA A 56 -18.96 -10.26 -15.11
CA ALA A 56 -19.94 -10.75 -16.06
C ALA A 56 -21.19 -9.86 -16.04
N ILE A 57 -22.00 -9.93 -17.09
CA ILE A 57 -23.25 -9.16 -17.19
C ILE A 57 -24.42 -10.05 -16.72
N LYS A 58 -25.22 -9.53 -15.79
CA LYS A 58 -26.48 -10.13 -15.33
C LYS A 58 -27.52 -9.04 -15.16
N ASP A 59 -28.72 -9.21 -15.70
CA ASP A 59 -29.81 -8.23 -15.58
C ASP A 59 -29.40 -6.78 -15.95
N ASN A 60 -28.63 -6.63 -17.03
CA ASN A 60 -28.05 -5.36 -17.52
C ASN A 60 -27.11 -4.64 -16.54
N VAL A 61 -26.58 -5.35 -15.54
CA VAL A 61 -25.54 -4.83 -14.64
C VAL A 61 -24.29 -5.69 -14.64
N TYR A 62 -23.14 -5.06 -14.44
CA TYR A 62 -21.89 -5.78 -14.20
C TYR A 62 -21.91 -6.42 -12.80
N THR A 63 -21.46 -7.68 -12.75
CA THR A 63 -21.41 -8.51 -11.54
C THR A 63 -20.06 -9.18 -11.43
N ILE A 64 -19.54 -9.36 -10.22
CA ILE A 64 -18.26 -10.02 -10.01
C ILE A 64 -18.37 -11.53 -10.26
N THR A 65 -17.32 -12.13 -10.83
CA THR A 65 -17.20 -13.60 -10.98
C THR A 65 -16.33 -14.18 -9.86
N ASP A 66 -16.33 -15.52 -9.71
CA ASP A 66 -15.40 -16.23 -8.82
C ASP A 66 -13.92 -15.87 -9.08
N LEU A 67 -13.56 -15.65 -10.35
CA LEU A 67 -12.21 -15.25 -10.74
C LEU A 67 -11.92 -13.80 -10.32
N GLY A 68 -12.90 -12.90 -10.42
CA GLY A 68 -12.81 -11.55 -9.88
C GLY A 68 -12.61 -11.55 -8.37
N GLU A 69 -13.38 -12.36 -7.65
CA GLU A 69 -13.24 -12.51 -6.20
C GLU A 69 -11.87 -13.03 -5.78
N LYS A 70 -11.37 -14.05 -6.49
CA LYS A 70 -10.02 -14.57 -6.29
C LYS A 70 -8.96 -13.52 -6.59
N THR A 71 -9.15 -12.70 -7.62
CA THR A 71 -8.24 -11.59 -7.97
C THR A 71 -8.15 -10.60 -6.81
N LEU A 72 -9.29 -10.18 -6.25
CA LEU A 72 -9.30 -9.28 -5.09
C LEU A 72 -8.67 -9.92 -3.86
N THR A 73 -8.92 -11.21 -3.62
CA THR A 73 -8.31 -11.94 -2.50
C THR A 73 -6.79 -11.96 -2.62
N LEU A 74 -6.26 -12.21 -3.82
CA LEU A 74 -4.82 -12.18 -4.08
C LEU A 74 -4.25 -10.76 -3.95
N PHE A 75 -4.97 -9.74 -4.41
CA PHE A 75 -4.56 -8.35 -4.27
C PHE A 75 -4.50 -7.92 -2.78
N ARG A 76 -5.54 -8.22 -2.00
CA ARG A 76 -5.57 -7.98 -0.55
C ARG A 76 -4.44 -8.69 0.18
N LYS A 77 -4.12 -9.92 -0.24
CA LYS A 77 -2.96 -10.63 0.30
C LYS A 77 -1.66 -9.88 0.02
N ARG A 78 -1.44 -9.43 -1.23
CA ARG A 78 -0.25 -8.62 -1.57
C ARG A 78 -0.21 -7.32 -0.78
N TYR A 79 -1.36 -6.67 -0.58
CA TYR A 79 -1.45 -5.48 0.27
C TYR A 79 -1.06 -5.76 1.72
N THR A 80 -1.55 -6.85 2.31
CA THR A 80 -1.19 -7.25 3.68
C THR A 80 0.29 -7.61 3.77
N ASP A 81 0.81 -8.35 2.79
CA ASP A 81 2.22 -8.69 2.70
C ASP A 81 3.08 -7.43 2.53
N PHE A 82 2.59 -6.42 1.80
CA PHE A 82 3.25 -5.13 1.65
C PHE A 82 3.39 -4.41 3.01
N LEU A 83 2.27 -4.12 3.68
CA LEU A 83 2.28 -3.45 4.98
C LEU A 83 3.24 -4.16 5.96
N ARG A 84 3.12 -5.47 6.03
CA ARG A 84 3.96 -6.32 6.90
C ARG A 84 5.45 -6.21 6.66
N ASN A 85 5.85 -6.15 5.40
CA ASN A 85 7.25 -6.30 5.04
C ASN A 85 7.92 -4.97 4.75
N PHE A 86 7.15 -3.92 4.45
CA PHE A 86 7.69 -2.66 3.95
C PHE A 86 7.45 -1.48 4.87
N ASP A 87 6.42 -1.49 5.73
CA ASP A 87 6.15 -0.34 6.61
C ASP A 87 7.32 -0.02 7.53
N VAL A 88 8.06 -1.04 7.99
CA VAL A 88 9.27 -0.83 8.80
C VAL A 88 10.26 0.13 8.13
N TYR A 89 10.31 0.19 6.80
CA TYR A 89 11.22 1.06 6.05
C TYR A 89 10.65 2.46 5.77
N SER A 90 9.42 2.78 6.19
CA SER A 90 8.81 4.10 5.96
C SER A 90 9.41 5.20 6.84
N ALA A 91 10.06 4.82 7.95
CA ALA A 91 10.61 5.75 8.91
C ALA A 91 11.93 5.23 9.49
N VAL A 92 13.03 5.57 8.81
CA VAL A 92 14.40 5.19 9.16
C VAL A 92 15.23 6.43 9.42
N ASP A 93 15.85 6.52 10.60
CA ASP A 93 16.83 7.57 10.90
C ASP A 93 18.19 7.09 10.39
N LEU A 94 18.63 7.61 9.25
CA LEU A 94 19.91 7.26 8.63
C LEU A 94 21.13 7.73 9.44
N SER A 95 20.96 8.74 10.31
CA SER A 95 22.04 9.28 11.14
C SER A 95 22.25 8.45 12.39
N ALA A 96 21.17 8.04 13.05
CA ALA A 96 21.20 7.20 14.25
C ALA A 96 21.24 5.71 13.94
N GLY A 97 20.85 5.30 12.72
CA GLY A 97 20.78 3.90 12.31
C GLY A 97 19.64 3.13 13.00
N VAL A 98 18.51 3.78 13.24
CA VAL A 98 17.37 3.20 13.97
C VAL A 98 16.08 3.28 13.16
N PHE A 99 15.16 2.37 13.44
CA PHE A 99 13.84 2.34 12.85
C PHE A 99 12.80 2.89 13.83
N ALA A 100 11.88 3.73 13.36
CA ALA A 100 10.78 4.22 14.21
C ALA A 100 9.98 3.06 14.82
N PHE A 101 9.82 1.98 14.06
CA PHE A 101 9.10 0.76 14.45
C PHE A 101 9.72 -0.02 15.62
N GLU A 102 10.94 0.32 16.08
CA GLU A 102 11.47 -0.20 17.35
C GLU A 102 10.66 0.30 18.57
N GLU A 103 9.98 1.45 18.44
CA GLU A 103 9.13 2.03 19.47
C GLU A 103 7.65 1.64 19.34
N TYR A 104 7.28 0.85 18.31
CA TYR A 104 5.88 0.55 17.98
C TYR A 104 5.07 -0.02 19.15
N TRP A 105 5.65 -0.95 19.94
CA TRP A 105 4.98 -1.56 21.09
C TRP A 105 5.11 -0.77 22.39
N LYS A 106 5.74 0.40 22.36
CA LYS A 106 5.96 1.27 23.53
C LYS A 106 5.06 2.50 23.50
N ILE A 107 4.60 2.90 22.31
CA ILE A 107 3.67 4.00 22.10
C ILE A 107 2.27 3.39 21.93
N ASP A 108 1.45 3.50 22.97
CA ASP A 108 0.11 2.90 23.00
C ASP A 108 -0.97 3.83 22.39
N ASP A 109 -0.69 5.13 22.26
CA ASP A 109 -1.62 6.12 21.69
C ASP A 109 -1.39 6.36 20.20
N GLU A 110 -2.47 6.38 19.44
CA GLU A 110 -2.47 6.54 17.98
C GLU A 110 -1.96 7.91 17.54
N ASN A 111 -2.41 8.98 18.21
CA ASN A 111 -2.00 10.33 17.83
C ASN A 111 -0.55 10.58 18.22
N GLU A 112 -0.08 9.99 19.32
CA GLU A 112 1.32 10.01 19.70
C GLU A 112 2.19 9.26 18.68
N TRP A 113 1.72 8.13 18.17
CA TRP A 113 2.40 7.38 17.11
C TRP A 113 2.46 8.17 15.79
N GLU A 114 1.36 8.78 15.36
CA GLU A 114 1.33 9.64 14.18
C GLU A 114 2.27 10.84 14.33
N ALA A 115 2.20 11.55 15.46
CA ALA A 115 3.09 12.67 15.74
C ALA A 115 4.57 12.26 15.78
N TYR A 116 4.87 11.05 16.26
CA TYR A 116 6.21 10.49 16.26
C TYR A 116 6.71 10.21 14.84
N LEU A 117 5.86 9.66 13.96
CA LEU A 117 6.21 9.40 12.56
C LEU A 117 6.32 10.68 11.71
N ASP A 118 5.69 11.77 12.13
CA ASP A 118 5.78 13.08 11.46
C ASP A 118 7.09 13.85 11.74
N GLU A 119 7.98 13.34 12.59
CA GLU A 119 9.26 13.98 12.87
C GLU A 119 10.19 14.00 11.64
N GLU A 120 10.84 15.14 11.36
CA GLU A 120 11.70 15.34 10.17
C GLU A 120 12.91 14.39 10.05
N ARG A 121 13.26 13.66 11.11
CA ARG A 121 14.41 12.73 11.11
C ARG A 121 14.15 11.44 10.33
N TRP A 122 12.89 11.14 10.03
CA TRP A 122 12.50 9.89 9.40
C TRP A 122 12.61 9.98 7.89
N GLU A 123 13.38 9.05 7.32
CA GLU A 123 13.49 8.88 5.88
C GLU A 123 12.66 7.67 5.42
N ASP A 124 11.90 7.84 4.35
CA ASP A 124 11.16 6.75 3.71
C ASP A 124 12.05 6.03 2.69
N LEU A 125 12.43 4.81 3.04
CA LEU A 125 13.29 3.94 2.22
C LEU A 125 12.50 2.84 1.51
N ARG A 126 11.16 2.82 1.57
CA ARG A 126 10.32 1.78 0.96
C ARG A 126 10.64 1.64 -0.53
N ILE A 127 10.72 2.76 -1.26
CA ILE A 127 11.02 2.74 -2.69
C ILE A 127 12.44 2.20 -2.98
N ALA A 128 13.45 2.61 -2.19
CA ALA A 128 14.81 2.08 -2.34
C ALA A 128 14.84 0.55 -2.16
N VAL A 129 14.14 0.06 -1.13
CA VAL A 129 14.05 -1.37 -0.82
C VAL A 129 13.29 -2.13 -1.90
N CYS A 130 12.22 -1.55 -2.45
CA CYS A 130 11.43 -2.15 -3.53
C CYS A 130 12.24 -2.27 -4.82
N GLU A 131 12.97 -1.22 -5.22
CA GLU A 131 13.85 -1.28 -6.37
C GLU A 131 14.94 -2.34 -6.20
N TYR A 132 15.55 -2.41 -5.02
CA TYR A 132 16.53 -3.47 -4.70
C TYR A 132 15.94 -4.88 -4.83
N LYS A 133 14.67 -5.05 -4.39
CA LYS A 133 13.93 -6.32 -4.47
C LYS A 133 13.28 -6.58 -5.83
N GLN A 134 13.47 -5.69 -6.82
CA GLN A 134 12.85 -5.77 -8.15
C GLN A 134 11.31 -5.78 -8.10
N ILE A 135 10.74 -5.06 -7.14
CA ILE A 135 9.29 -4.83 -7.00
C ILE A 135 8.96 -3.49 -7.63
N ASP A 136 7.83 -3.42 -8.35
CA ASP A 136 7.37 -2.18 -8.98
C ASP A 136 7.06 -1.11 -7.91
N PRO A 137 7.79 0.02 -7.88
CA PRO A 137 7.52 1.10 -6.93
C PRO A 137 6.13 1.71 -7.08
N VAL A 138 5.51 1.61 -8.27
CA VAL A 138 4.14 2.10 -8.48
C VAL A 138 3.14 1.31 -7.65
N GLU A 139 3.31 -0.01 -7.52
CA GLU A 139 2.44 -0.84 -6.66
C GLU A 139 2.53 -0.35 -5.22
N ILE A 140 3.74 -0.05 -4.75
CA ILE A 140 4.03 0.33 -3.38
C ILE A 140 3.38 1.66 -3.03
N VAL A 141 3.57 2.68 -3.87
CA VAL A 141 2.94 3.99 -3.65
C VAL A 141 1.42 3.89 -3.73
N PHE A 142 0.89 3.08 -4.65
CA PHE A 142 -0.54 2.86 -4.76
C PHE A 142 -1.11 2.18 -3.50
N LEU A 143 -0.42 1.17 -2.97
CA LEU A 143 -0.80 0.51 -1.72
C LEU A 143 -0.68 1.44 -0.51
N SER A 144 0.30 2.36 -0.48
CA SER A 144 0.38 3.41 0.56
C SER A 144 -0.81 4.35 0.50
N PHE A 145 -1.22 4.81 -0.69
CA PHE A 145 -2.40 5.66 -0.84
C PHE A 145 -3.68 4.99 -0.36
N ILE A 146 -3.82 3.69 -0.62
CA ILE A 146 -4.88 2.87 -0.04
C ILE A 146 -4.79 2.84 1.49
N SER A 147 -3.58 2.64 2.05
CA SER A 147 -3.39 2.59 3.51
C SER A 147 -3.77 3.89 4.22
N GLU A 148 -3.55 5.01 3.54
CA GLU A 148 -3.81 6.37 4.02
C GLU A 148 -5.28 6.81 3.79
N GLY A 149 -6.14 5.92 3.26
CA GLY A 149 -7.54 6.21 2.97
C GLY A 149 -7.75 7.25 1.87
N ARG A 150 -6.75 7.49 1.02
CA ARG A 150 -6.75 8.59 0.05
C ARG A 150 -7.61 8.32 -1.17
N LEU A 151 -7.73 7.06 -1.58
CA LEU A 151 -8.63 6.64 -2.66
C LEU A 151 -10.07 6.53 -2.14
N SER A 152 -10.29 6.32 -0.84
CA SER A 152 -11.58 6.36 -0.15
C SER A 152 -12.13 7.77 -0.18
N LYS A 153 -11.33 8.77 0.18
CA LYS A 153 -11.74 10.17 0.08
C LYS A 153 -12.18 10.55 -1.34
N ILE A 154 -11.49 10.02 -2.36
CA ILE A 154 -11.87 10.20 -3.76
C ILE A 154 -13.19 9.48 -4.09
N THR A 155 -13.45 8.32 -3.47
CA THR A 155 -14.58 7.43 -3.84
C THR A 155 -15.77 7.42 -2.88
N GLU A 156 -15.71 8.15 -1.76
CA GLU A 156 -16.75 8.27 -0.72
C GLU A 156 -17.49 9.60 -0.78
N THR A 157 -16.87 10.65 -1.34
CA THR A 157 -17.61 11.84 -1.71
C THR A 157 -18.67 11.42 -2.72
N ASN A 158 -19.94 11.42 -2.31
CA ASN A 158 -21.13 11.23 -3.15
C ASN A 158 -21.24 12.26 -4.31
N ASP A 159 -20.20 13.05 -4.54
CA ASP A 159 -20.06 13.96 -5.65
C ASP A 159 -19.44 13.20 -6.84
N SER A 160 -20.21 13.16 -7.92
CA SER A 160 -19.80 12.81 -9.28
C SER A 160 -18.35 13.23 -9.60
N GLY A 161 -17.51 12.32 -10.11
CA GLY A 161 -16.19 12.66 -10.64
C GLY A 161 -15.04 11.70 -10.30
N TRP A 162 -15.18 10.82 -9.31
CA TRP A 162 -14.09 9.95 -8.85
C TRP A 162 -13.52 9.05 -9.96
N GLN A 163 -14.37 8.60 -10.88
CA GLN A 163 -13.98 7.80 -12.04
C GLN A 163 -13.01 8.58 -12.94
N PHE A 164 -13.31 9.86 -13.17
CA PHE A 164 -12.46 10.76 -13.94
C PHE A 164 -11.16 11.04 -13.18
N ASP A 165 -11.24 11.41 -11.90
CA ASP A 165 -10.06 11.70 -11.08
C ASP A 165 -9.14 10.48 -10.91
N LEU A 166 -9.69 9.28 -10.84
CA LEU A 166 -8.88 8.06 -10.78
C LEU A 166 -8.18 7.75 -12.09
N ILE A 167 -8.73 8.11 -13.24
CA ILE A 167 -8.12 7.85 -14.56
C ILE A 167 -7.16 8.99 -14.96
N THR A 168 -7.57 10.24 -14.75
CA THR A 168 -6.88 11.44 -15.24
C THR A 168 -6.26 12.30 -14.15
N GLY A 169 -6.56 12.02 -12.88
CA GLY A 169 -6.25 12.94 -11.78
C GLY A 169 -4.78 13.00 -11.40
N SER A 170 -4.47 14.04 -10.63
CA SER A 170 -3.14 14.38 -10.12
C SER A 170 -2.52 13.32 -9.21
N ILE A 171 -3.29 12.32 -8.78
CA ILE A 171 -2.79 11.23 -7.93
C ILE A 171 -1.67 10.42 -8.61
N TRP A 172 -1.73 10.27 -9.94
CA TRP A 172 -0.68 9.59 -10.69
C TRP A 172 0.57 10.45 -10.84
N ASP A 173 0.40 11.76 -10.98
CA ASP A 173 1.51 12.70 -11.06
C ASP A 173 2.22 12.80 -9.71
N GLU A 174 1.46 12.80 -8.62
CA GLU A 174 1.99 12.73 -7.26
C GLU A 174 2.71 11.39 -7.02
N ALA A 175 2.13 10.26 -7.41
CA ALA A 175 2.80 8.98 -7.30
C ALA A 175 4.13 8.97 -8.08
N ALA A 176 4.14 9.55 -9.29
CA ALA A 176 5.36 9.72 -10.06
C ALA A 176 6.38 10.64 -9.38
N GLU A 177 5.93 11.70 -8.72
CA GLU A 177 6.79 12.62 -7.96
C GLU A 177 7.40 11.95 -6.72
N ILE A 178 6.61 11.21 -5.95
CA ILE A 178 7.09 10.41 -4.80
C ILE A 178 8.17 9.43 -5.29
N ILE A 179 7.90 8.69 -6.37
CA ILE A 179 8.89 7.76 -6.93
C ILE A 179 10.13 8.51 -7.43
N ALA A 180 9.97 9.66 -8.07
CA ALA A 180 11.08 10.44 -8.63
C ALA A 180 12.01 11.03 -7.55
N THR A 181 11.46 11.39 -6.39
CA THR A 181 12.16 12.11 -5.32
C THR A 181 12.66 11.21 -4.19
N ALA A 182 12.13 10.00 -4.05
CA ALA A 182 12.55 9.06 -3.02
C ALA A 182 14.05 8.71 -3.10
N LEU A 183 14.66 8.47 -1.94
CA LEU A 183 16.03 8.04 -1.81
C LEU A 183 16.26 6.72 -2.55
N ARG A 184 17.43 6.59 -3.20
CA ARG A 184 17.89 5.36 -3.85
C ARG A 184 19.11 4.79 -3.16
N ALA A 185 19.44 3.55 -3.48
CA ALA A 185 20.67 2.91 -3.01
C ALA A 185 21.91 3.79 -3.26
N GLU A 186 21.99 4.48 -4.40
CA GLU A 186 23.11 5.36 -4.72
C GLU A 186 23.20 6.62 -3.84
N ASP A 187 22.07 7.07 -3.28
CA ASP A 187 21.99 8.27 -2.45
C ASP A 187 22.43 8.00 -0.99
N LEU A 188 22.59 6.73 -0.60
CA LEU A 188 22.93 6.31 0.77
C LEU A 188 24.43 6.15 1.03
N GLY A 189 25.27 6.33 0.00
CA GLY A 189 26.72 6.18 0.14
C GLY A 189 27.33 7.31 0.96
N TYR A 190 28.31 6.99 1.81
CA TYR A 190 29.02 7.98 2.63
C TYR A 190 30.49 7.60 2.83
N THR A 191 31.29 8.57 3.27
CA THR A 191 32.70 8.36 3.62
C THR A 191 32.85 8.44 5.14
N THR A 192 33.44 7.42 5.75
CA THR A 192 33.71 7.36 7.18
C THR A 192 34.84 8.30 7.58
N SER A 193 34.98 8.57 8.88
CA SER A 193 35.99 9.49 9.42
C SER A 193 37.45 9.08 9.14
N ASP A 194 37.69 7.79 8.89
CA ASP A 194 38.99 7.23 8.48
C ASP A 194 39.25 7.33 6.96
N GLY A 195 38.31 7.91 6.20
CA GLY A 195 38.41 8.08 4.76
C GLY A 195 37.92 6.88 3.93
N THR A 196 37.37 5.84 4.56
CA THR A 196 36.82 4.68 3.84
C THR A 196 35.48 5.04 3.20
N ALA A 197 35.34 4.80 1.90
CA ALA A 197 34.07 4.99 1.19
C ALA A 197 33.17 3.76 1.37
N VAL A 198 31.97 3.97 1.88
CA VAL A 198 30.92 2.95 2.01
C VAL A 198 29.93 3.15 0.87
N SER A 199 29.71 2.11 0.07
CA SER A 199 28.71 2.16 -1.01
C SER A 199 27.30 2.16 -0.44
N GLY A 200 26.41 2.94 -1.04
CA GLY A 200 25.03 3.00 -0.57
C GLY A 200 24.23 1.70 -0.83
N GLU A 201 24.66 0.86 -1.78
CA GLU A 201 24.15 -0.52 -1.92
C GLU A 201 24.43 -1.37 -0.68
N ASN A 202 25.63 -1.24 -0.08
CA ASN A 202 25.97 -1.96 1.14
C ASN A 202 25.16 -1.43 2.33
N VAL A 203 24.97 -0.12 2.41
CA VAL A 203 24.11 0.52 3.42
C VAL A 203 22.68 0.02 3.30
N LEU A 204 22.10 0.03 2.09
CA LEU A 204 20.75 -0.45 1.85
C LEU A 204 20.60 -1.94 2.20
N LEU A 205 21.58 -2.77 1.84
CA LEU A 205 21.56 -4.19 2.18
C LEU A 205 21.57 -4.41 3.70
N ASP A 206 22.33 -3.59 4.43
CA ASP A 206 22.36 -3.64 5.89
C ASP A 206 21.00 -3.22 6.49
N ILE A 207 20.44 -2.11 6.03
CA ILE A 207 19.09 -1.63 6.41
C ILE A 207 18.05 -2.71 6.15
N ILE A 208 18.08 -3.38 4.98
CA ILE A 208 17.16 -4.47 4.64
C ILE A 208 17.29 -5.64 5.63
N LYS A 209 18.51 -5.97 6.06
CA LYS A 209 18.71 -7.05 7.04
C LYS A 209 18.17 -6.68 8.41
N GLN A 210 18.46 -5.45 8.87
CA GLN A 210 18.00 -4.95 10.15
C GLN A 210 16.46 -4.85 10.18
N GLY A 211 15.85 -4.24 9.17
CA GLY A 211 14.39 -4.13 9.06
C GLY A 211 13.70 -5.48 8.94
N ALA A 212 14.30 -6.46 8.22
CA ALA A 212 13.76 -7.82 8.17
C ALA A 212 13.80 -8.53 9.53
N GLU A 213 14.82 -8.30 10.34
CA GLU A 213 14.90 -8.85 11.70
C GLU A 213 13.90 -8.15 12.63
N LEU A 214 13.78 -6.83 12.55
CA LEU A 214 12.78 -6.07 13.30
C LEU A 214 11.36 -6.55 12.98
N ASN A 215 11.03 -6.75 11.69
CA ASN A 215 9.73 -7.30 11.29
C ASN A 215 9.43 -8.65 11.95
N ARG A 216 10.41 -9.56 12.04
CA ARG A 216 10.22 -10.85 12.73
C ARG A 216 9.89 -10.67 14.20
N VAL A 217 10.55 -9.73 14.87
CA VAL A 217 10.29 -9.41 16.29
C VAL A 217 8.88 -8.83 16.45
N LEU A 218 8.49 -7.88 15.60
CA LEU A 218 7.16 -7.27 15.61
C LEU A 218 6.07 -8.33 15.45
N TRP A 219 6.21 -9.23 14.47
CA TRP A 219 5.24 -10.30 14.23
C TRP A 219 5.16 -11.29 15.40
N ARG A 220 6.30 -11.66 15.98
CA ARG A 220 6.32 -12.55 17.13
C ARG A 220 5.60 -11.95 18.34
N ASN A 221 5.76 -10.65 18.56
CA ASN A 221 5.08 -9.92 19.63
C ASN A 221 3.58 -9.81 19.35
N GLU A 222 3.19 -9.59 18.10
CA GLU A 222 1.79 -9.56 17.66
C GLU A 222 1.09 -10.91 17.93
N ASP A 223 1.71 -12.02 17.50
CA ASP A 223 1.20 -13.38 17.72
C ASP A 223 1.06 -13.68 19.22
N ALA A 224 2.01 -13.23 20.05
CA ALA A 224 1.96 -13.41 21.50
C ALA A 224 0.83 -12.58 22.16
N ALA A 225 0.59 -11.36 21.68
CA ALA A 225 -0.51 -10.52 22.16
C ALA A 225 -1.87 -11.14 21.82
N LEU A 226 -2.03 -11.68 20.61
CA LEU A 226 -3.24 -12.39 20.17
C LEU A 226 -3.58 -13.59 21.06
N ILE A 227 -2.60 -14.43 21.36
CA ILE A 227 -2.77 -15.60 22.23
C ILE A 227 -3.14 -15.18 23.67
N LYS A 228 -2.64 -14.02 24.13
CA LYS A 228 -2.95 -13.50 25.47
C LYS A 228 -4.39 -12.98 25.57
N ASP A 229 -4.89 -12.34 24.53
CA ASP A 229 -6.26 -11.81 24.49
C ASP A 229 -7.32 -12.91 24.32
N ASP A 230 -7.00 -13.98 23.58
CA ASP A 230 -7.84 -15.17 23.44
C ASP A 230 -6.97 -16.45 23.43
N PRO A 231 -6.92 -17.22 24.53
CA PRO A 231 -6.10 -18.43 24.62
C PRO A 231 -6.61 -19.61 23.77
N PHE A 232 -7.79 -19.48 23.17
CA PHE A 232 -8.32 -20.42 22.17
C PHE A 232 -8.13 -19.93 20.73
N SER A 233 -7.53 -18.74 20.54
CA SER A 233 -7.04 -18.34 19.23
C SER A 233 -6.01 -19.38 18.77
N LEU A 234 -6.32 -20.06 17.67
CA LEU A 234 -5.35 -20.91 17.00
C LEU A 234 -4.14 -20.02 16.61
N PRO A 235 -2.91 -20.55 16.56
CA PRO A 235 -1.80 -19.86 15.90
C PRO A 235 -2.32 -19.41 14.55
N VAL A 236 -2.28 -18.10 14.30
CA VAL A 236 -2.99 -17.52 13.16
C VAL A 236 -2.48 -18.20 11.89
N ASP A 237 -3.34 -18.94 11.17
CA ASP A 237 -3.00 -19.34 9.81
C ASP A 237 -2.77 -18.04 9.06
N HIS A 238 -1.51 -17.79 8.69
CA HIS A 238 -1.02 -16.55 8.07
C HIS A 238 -1.72 -16.19 6.75
N LYS A 239 -2.76 -16.94 6.34
CA LYS A 239 -3.65 -16.70 5.20
C LYS A 239 -4.87 -15.84 5.49
N THR A 240 -5.24 -15.62 6.76
CA THR A 240 -6.40 -14.78 7.13
C THR A 240 -6.00 -13.88 8.29
N TYR A 241 -5.81 -12.59 8.01
CA TYR A 241 -5.42 -11.60 9.01
C TYR A 241 -6.32 -10.36 8.94
N ASP A 242 -6.81 -9.95 10.11
CA ASP A 242 -7.78 -8.86 10.36
C ASP A 242 -7.28 -7.87 11.45
N ARG A 243 -5.99 -7.89 11.85
CA ARG A 243 -5.44 -6.95 12.87
C ARG A 243 -4.47 -5.86 12.38
N TYR A 244 -3.86 -6.00 11.20
CA TYR A 244 -3.39 -4.81 10.44
C TYR A 244 -4.56 -3.86 10.14
N ARG A 245 -5.78 -4.40 10.24
CA ARG A 245 -7.04 -3.67 10.22
C ARG A 245 -7.21 -2.64 11.33
N ASN A 246 -6.61 -2.92 12.49
CA ASN A 246 -6.77 -2.17 13.73
C ASN A 246 -5.43 -1.59 14.21
N ASN A 247 -4.40 -1.55 13.35
CA ASN A 247 -3.17 -0.81 13.62
C ASN A 247 -3.55 0.66 13.86
N PRO A 248 -3.16 1.27 15.00
CA PRO A 248 -3.36 2.69 15.25
C PRO A 248 -3.04 3.56 14.03
N GLY A 249 -1.86 3.40 13.40
CA GLY A 249 -1.48 4.22 12.24
C GLY A 249 -2.22 3.93 10.92
N HIS A 250 -3.12 2.92 10.89
CA HIS A 250 -3.86 2.53 9.68
C HIS A 250 -5.35 2.27 9.93
N LYS A 251 -5.93 2.71 11.05
CA LYS A 251 -7.37 2.53 11.32
C LYS A 251 -8.27 3.13 10.24
N ASN A 252 -7.72 4.06 9.45
CA ASN A 252 -8.40 4.74 8.35
C ASN A 252 -8.11 4.14 6.95
N SER A 253 -7.46 2.97 6.83
CA SER A 253 -7.32 2.36 5.51
C SER A 253 -8.67 1.86 4.98
N GLU A 254 -8.87 1.97 3.67
CA GLU A 254 -10.13 1.67 2.96
C GLU A 254 -10.57 0.20 3.07
N TRP A 255 -9.65 -0.65 3.52
CA TRP A 255 -9.88 -2.07 3.75
C TRP A 255 -10.17 -2.38 5.22
N ASN A 256 -10.13 -1.35 6.07
CA ASN A 256 -10.29 -1.45 7.52
C ASN A 256 -11.65 -0.98 8.03
N GLU A 257 -12.38 -0.15 7.29
CA GLU A 257 -13.75 0.24 7.66
C GLU A 257 -14.77 -0.91 7.53
N PRO A 258 -15.79 -0.97 8.42
CA PRO A 258 -16.82 -2.00 8.41
C PRO A 258 -17.85 -1.71 7.31
N PHE A 259 -17.50 -1.98 6.06
CA PHE A 259 -18.49 -2.22 4.99
C PHE A 259 -18.99 -3.68 5.01
N PHE A 260 -18.83 -4.35 6.15
CA PHE A 260 -19.04 -5.78 6.34
C PHE A 260 -19.99 -6.01 7.52
N ASP A 261 -21.29 -5.97 7.23
CA ASP A 261 -22.26 -6.97 7.67
C ASP A 261 -22.82 -7.64 6.42
#